data_AF-A0A0B8WCN6-F1
#
_entry.id   AF-A0A0B8WCN6-F1
#
_cell.length_a   1.000
_cell.length_b   1.000
_cell.length_c   1.000
_cell.angle_alpha   90.00
_cell.angle_beta   90.00
_cell.angle_gamma   90.00
#
_symmetry.space_group_name_H-M   'P 1'
#
loop_
_entity.id
_entity.type
_entity.pdbx_description
1 polymer ?
#
loop_
_entity_poly.entity_id
_entity_poly.type
_entity_poly.pdbx_seq_one_letter_code
_entity_poly.pdbx_strand_id
1 'polypeptide(L)'
;MLSFVRETSLNIVLEGALSTRRGFLFYVSAGFYAPINPLSGMSVNLVSVDQWLLELKAHLEAKVWVAETEVLNPVWSTVLEEARDFLSQRAHAEKAVLQSLSFREERHWGFSWKATQTLLQTQFTYEHYLESLPVGNRFELLKVCFLWEHDSRDGVNLDDYRHEGFKLLKTAAAKNSESFLEEARSWVGVTLASASRLQQIKIDYLTSGYSLILP
;
A
#
# COMPACT_ATOMS: atom_id res chain seq x y z
N MET A 1 9.70 -17.45 -11.61
CA MET A 1 9.25 -17.29 -10.21
C MET A 1 7.75 -17.04 -10.26
N LEU A 2 6.92 -17.95 -9.73
CA LEU A 2 5.46 -17.79 -9.73
C LEU A 2 5.04 -17.21 -8.38
N SER A 3 4.90 -15.88 -8.32
CA SER A 3 4.22 -15.21 -7.21
C SER A 3 2.72 -15.22 -7.52
N PHE A 4 1.94 -15.94 -6.73
CA PHE A 4 0.49 -15.88 -6.81
C PHE A 4 -0.01 -14.92 -5.75
N VAL A 5 -0.95 -14.06 -6.16
CA VAL A 5 -1.62 -13.12 -5.26
C VAL A 5 -3.05 -13.58 -5.09
N ARG A 6 -3.42 -13.90 -3.85
CA ARG A 6 -4.81 -14.17 -3.46
C ARG A 6 -5.37 -12.96 -2.73
N GLU A 7 -6.58 -12.56 -3.09
CA GLU A 7 -7.23 -11.37 -2.54
C GLU A 7 -8.48 -11.78 -1.74
N THR A 8 -8.65 -11.23 -0.54
CA THR A 8 -9.89 -11.34 0.24
C THR A 8 -10.34 -9.96 0.70
N SER A 9 -11.64 -9.71 0.74
CA SER A 9 -12.17 -8.46 1.28
C SER A 9 -12.36 -8.58 2.80
N LEU A 10 -12.00 -7.53 3.55
CA LEU A 10 -12.26 -7.43 4.98
C LEU A 10 -12.68 -6.01 5.37
N ASN A 11 -13.48 -5.90 6.42
CA ASN A 11 -14.00 -4.64 6.94
C ASN A 11 -13.40 -4.33 8.31
N ILE A 12 -12.59 -3.27 8.40
CA ILE A 12 -12.04 -2.81 9.66
C ILE A 12 -12.91 -1.69 10.21
N VAL A 13 -13.34 -1.86 11.46
CA VAL A 13 -14.10 -0.85 12.20
C VAL A 13 -13.17 -0.14 13.19
N LEU A 14 -13.16 1.19 13.11
CA LEU A 14 -12.43 2.07 14.02
C LEU A 14 -13.37 2.73 15.05
N GLU A 15 -12.91 2.80 16.29
CA GLU A 15 -13.43 3.67 17.34
C GLU A 15 -12.40 4.77 17.66
N GLY A 16 -12.83 5.95 18.10
CA GLY A 16 -11.92 7.04 18.47
C GLY A 16 -12.08 8.33 17.64
N ALA A 17 -11.03 9.15 17.60
CA ALA A 17 -11.11 10.58 17.31
C ALA A 17 -11.67 10.94 15.91
N LEU A 18 -12.72 11.77 15.92
CA LEU A 18 -13.25 12.67 14.88
C LEU A 18 -13.40 12.18 13.43
N SER A 19 -13.25 10.89 13.14
CA SER A 19 -13.60 10.39 11.82
C SER A 19 -15.12 10.20 11.72
N THR A 20 -15.74 10.88 10.76
CA THR A 20 -17.12 10.60 10.33
C THR A 20 -17.25 9.20 9.71
N ARG A 21 -16.10 8.54 9.44
CA ARG A 21 -15.98 7.27 8.75
C ARG A 21 -15.38 6.19 9.65
N ARG A 22 -16.24 5.35 10.20
CA ARG A 22 -15.85 4.28 11.12
C ARG A 22 -15.53 2.94 10.45
N GLY A 23 -15.95 2.74 9.20
CA GLY A 23 -15.76 1.47 8.48
C GLY A 23 -14.88 1.62 7.24
N PHE A 24 -13.96 0.68 7.07
CA PHE A 24 -13.00 0.63 5.98
C PHE A 24 -13.02 -0.75 5.33
N LEU A 25 -13.39 -0.80 4.06
CA LEU A 25 -13.33 -2.01 3.26
C LEU A 25 -11.97 -2.10 2.57
N PHE A 26 -11.17 -3.09 2.97
CA PHE A 26 -9.89 -3.40 2.34
C PHE A 26 -9.95 -4.70 1.57
N TYR A 27 -9.23 -4.73 0.47
CA TYR A 27 -8.84 -5.93 -0.23
C TYR A 27 -7.42 -6.29 0.20
N VAL A 28 -7.28 -7.44 0.85
CA VAL A 28 -6.01 -7.93 1.39
C VAL A 28 -5.43 -8.94 0.44
N SER A 29 -4.17 -8.70 0.09
CA SER A 29 -3.37 -9.58 -0.75
C SER A 29 -2.10 -9.99 -0.04
N ALA A 30 -1.79 -11.29 -0.07
CA ALA A 30 -0.58 -11.85 0.53
C ALA A 30 0.19 -12.70 -0.50
N GLY A 31 1.51 -12.58 -0.47
CA GLY A 31 2.43 -13.37 -1.28
C GLY A 31 3.27 -14.28 -0.39
N PHE A 32 3.45 -15.53 -0.80
CA PHE A 32 4.20 -16.53 -0.05
C PHE A 32 5.28 -17.19 -0.91
N TYR A 33 6.32 -17.69 -0.26
CA TYR A 33 7.40 -18.45 -0.88
C TYR A 33 7.66 -19.74 -0.13
N ALA A 34 7.76 -20.84 -0.87
CA ALA A 34 8.37 -22.08 -0.42
C ALA A 34 9.00 -22.82 -1.62
N PRO A 35 9.88 -23.80 -1.38
CA PRO A 35 10.41 -24.65 -2.44
C PRO A 35 9.27 -25.33 -3.23
N ILE A 36 9.42 -25.40 -4.55
CA ILE A 36 8.40 -26.01 -5.42
C ILE A 36 8.31 -27.50 -5.11
N ASN A 37 7.10 -27.96 -4.79
CA ASN A 37 6.84 -29.38 -4.65
C ASN A 37 6.88 -30.06 -6.04
N PRO A 38 7.74 -31.06 -6.26
CA PRO A 38 7.92 -31.68 -7.57
C PRO A 38 6.69 -32.45 -8.07
N LEU A 39 5.78 -32.84 -7.18
CA LEU A 39 4.57 -33.59 -7.51
C LEU A 39 3.39 -32.68 -7.86
N SER A 40 3.24 -31.54 -7.18
CA SER A 40 2.13 -30.61 -7.42
C SER A 40 2.50 -29.45 -8.36
N GLY A 41 3.79 -29.19 -8.57
CA GLY A 41 4.27 -28.03 -9.32
C GLY A 41 4.01 -26.68 -8.63
N MET A 42 3.49 -26.69 -7.40
CA MET A 42 3.16 -25.49 -6.63
C MET A 42 4.21 -25.21 -5.55
N SER A 43 4.46 -23.93 -5.30
CA SER A 43 5.30 -23.47 -4.17
C SER A 43 4.56 -23.54 -2.84
N VAL A 44 3.25 -23.26 -2.82
CA VAL A 44 2.41 -23.29 -1.62
C VAL A 44 1.03 -23.86 -1.98
N ASN A 45 0.38 -24.56 -1.05
CA ASN A 45 -0.99 -25.03 -1.23
C ASN A 45 -1.97 -23.84 -1.23
N LEU A 46 -2.62 -23.59 -2.36
CA LEU A 46 -3.56 -22.46 -2.50
C LEU A 46 -4.78 -22.59 -1.59
N VAL A 47 -5.24 -23.81 -1.29
CA VAL A 47 -6.36 -24.03 -0.37
C VAL A 47 -5.98 -23.60 1.05
N SER A 48 -4.75 -23.88 1.47
CA SER A 48 -4.23 -23.41 2.76
C SER A 48 -4.15 -21.89 2.81
N VAL A 49 -3.65 -21.25 1.74
CA VAL A 49 -3.57 -19.79 1.66
C VAL A 49 -4.95 -19.14 1.75
N ASP A 50 -5.93 -19.65 1.02
CA ASP A 50 -7.30 -19.14 1.05
C ASP A 50 -7.90 -19.29 2.46
N GLN A 51 -7.66 -20.43 3.13
CA GLN A 51 -8.07 -20.65 4.52
C GLN A 51 -7.41 -19.66 5.49
N TRP A 52 -6.10 -19.43 5.37
CA TRP A 52 -5.40 -18.47 6.24
C TRP A 52 -5.89 -17.03 6.05
N LEU A 53 -6.22 -16.64 4.82
CA LEU A 53 -6.79 -15.32 4.54
C LEU A 53 -8.20 -15.17 5.11
N LEU A 54 -9.02 -16.23 5.09
CA LEU A 54 -10.34 -16.25 5.73
C LEU A 54 -10.23 -16.18 7.26
N GLU A 55 -9.29 -16.90 7.85
CA GLU A 55 -9.03 -16.85 9.29
C GLU A 55 -8.48 -15.48 9.72
N LEU A 56 -7.58 -14.91 8.92
CA LEU A 56 -7.08 -13.54 9.15
C LEU A 56 -8.23 -12.54 9.09
N LYS A 57 -9.10 -12.63 8.09
CA LYS A 57 -10.30 -11.80 7.99
C LYS A 57 -11.12 -11.89 9.28
N ALA A 58 -11.48 -13.10 9.70
CA ALA A 58 -12.27 -13.29 10.93
C ALA A 58 -11.53 -12.74 12.17
N HIS A 59 -10.21 -12.88 12.23
CA HIS A 59 -9.39 -12.35 13.33
C HIS A 59 -9.41 -10.82 13.40
N LEU A 60 -9.19 -10.14 12.28
CA LEU A 60 -9.13 -8.66 12.23
C LEU A 60 -10.52 -8.02 12.37
N GLU A 61 -11.57 -8.64 11.80
CA GLU A 61 -12.95 -8.15 11.88
C GLU A 61 -13.59 -8.34 13.26
N ALA A 62 -13.10 -9.31 14.06
CA ALA A 62 -13.55 -9.51 15.43
C ALA A 62 -13.02 -8.46 16.42
N LYS A 63 -12.06 -7.64 16.00
CA LYS A 63 -11.40 -6.63 16.84
C LYS A 63 -11.99 -5.24 16.62
N VAL A 64 -12.00 -4.47 17.71
CA VAL A 64 -12.25 -3.03 17.66
C VAL A 64 -10.89 -2.33 17.69
N TRP A 65 -10.65 -1.51 16.68
CA TRP A 65 -9.39 -0.79 16.53
C TRP A 65 -9.57 0.65 16.99
N VAL A 66 -8.67 1.16 17.82
CA VAL A 66 -8.81 2.50 18.42
C VAL A 66 -7.85 3.48 17.75
N ALA A 67 -8.41 4.57 17.20
CA ALA A 67 -7.67 5.70 16.66
C ALA A 67 -7.56 6.81 17.72
N GLU A 68 -6.35 7.04 18.21
CA GLU A 68 -6.07 8.09 19.20
C GLU A 68 -6.09 9.50 18.58
N THR A 69 -5.85 9.60 17.28
CA THR A 69 -5.78 10.87 16.53
C THR A 69 -6.60 10.78 15.25
N GLU A 70 -6.80 11.92 14.57
CA GLU A 70 -7.45 11.97 13.25
C GLU A 70 -6.60 11.30 12.15
N VAL A 71 -5.29 11.17 12.36
CA VAL A 71 -4.38 10.49 11.44
C VAL A 71 -4.39 9.01 11.74
N LEU A 72 -4.85 8.21 10.77
CA LEU A 72 -5.11 6.79 10.95
C LEU A 72 -3.90 5.88 10.67
N ASN A 73 -2.80 6.44 10.14
CA ASN A 73 -1.61 5.67 9.79
C ASN A 73 -1.04 4.82 10.92
N PRO A 74 -0.98 5.29 12.19
CA PRO A 74 -0.52 4.45 13.29
C PRO A 74 -1.37 3.19 13.46
N VAL A 75 -2.70 3.33 13.37
CA VAL A 75 -3.63 2.19 13.46
C VAL A 75 -3.41 1.23 12.31
N TRP A 76 -3.20 1.73 11.09
CA TRP A 76 -2.94 0.89 9.92
C TRP A 76 -1.60 0.15 9.99
N SER A 77 -0.57 0.79 10.56
CA SER A 77 0.69 0.11 10.87
C SER A 77 0.48 -1.02 11.87
N THR A 78 -0.34 -0.82 12.91
CA THR A 78 -0.67 -1.90 13.88
C THR A 78 -1.47 -3.03 13.24
N VAL A 79 -2.47 -2.71 12.41
CA VAL A 79 -3.24 -3.71 11.63
C VAL A 79 -2.29 -4.53 10.75
N LEU A 80 -1.36 -3.88 10.07
CA LEU A 80 -0.40 -4.53 9.19
C LEU A 80 0.55 -5.45 9.95
N GLU A 81 1.08 -4.98 11.08
CA GLU A 81 1.94 -5.76 11.98
C GLU A 81 1.22 -7.02 12.45
N GLU A 82 0.00 -6.88 12.95
CA GLU A 82 -0.77 -8.01 13.46
C GLU A 82 -1.10 -9.03 12.35
N ALA A 83 -1.50 -8.53 11.17
CA ALA A 83 -1.79 -9.38 10.03
C ALA A 83 -0.55 -10.12 9.50
N ARG A 84 0.60 -9.44 9.48
CA ARG A 84 1.89 -10.02 9.12
C ARG A 84 2.27 -11.12 10.11
N ASP A 85 2.15 -10.86 11.40
CA ASP A 85 2.52 -11.83 12.44
C ASP A 85 1.60 -13.06 12.38
N PHE A 86 0.30 -12.87 12.21
CA PHE A 86 -0.68 -13.94 12.02
C PHE A 86 -0.31 -14.83 10.82
N LEU A 87 -0.14 -14.23 9.64
CA LEU A 87 0.15 -14.98 8.41
C LEU A 87 1.54 -15.63 8.45
N SER A 88 2.52 -14.98 9.08
CA SER A 88 3.87 -15.55 9.22
C SER A 88 3.87 -16.80 10.09
N GLN A 89 3.11 -16.83 11.18
CA GLN A 89 2.95 -18.02 12.02
C GLN A 89 2.31 -19.19 11.25
N ARG A 90 1.24 -18.91 10.48
CA ARG A 90 0.56 -19.92 9.65
C ARG A 90 1.46 -20.46 8.54
N ALA A 91 2.14 -19.56 7.81
CA ALA A 91 3.08 -19.94 6.77
C ALA A 91 4.22 -20.80 7.31
N HIS A 92 4.77 -20.45 8.47
CA HIS A 92 5.85 -21.21 9.10
C HIS A 92 5.45 -22.65 9.42
N ALA A 93 4.23 -22.88 9.89
CA ALA A 93 3.70 -24.23 10.16
C ALA A 93 3.66 -25.12 8.90
N GLU A 94 3.51 -24.52 7.72
CA GLU A 94 3.56 -25.21 6.42
C GLU A 94 4.91 -25.06 5.68
N LYS A 95 5.97 -24.64 6.39
CA LYS A 95 7.32 -24.43 5.82
C LYS A 95 7.36 -23.41 4.67
N ALA A 96 6.43 -22.47 4.67
CA ALA A 96 6.40 -21.33 3.77
C ALA A 96 6.85 -20.05 4.50
N VAL A 97 7.17 -19.02 3.72
CA VAL A 97 7.61 -17.70 4.20
C VAL A 97 6.72 -16.64 3.57
N LEU A 98 6.14 -15.76 4.38
CA LEU A 98 5.42 -14.57 3.90
C LEU A 98 6.40 -13.61 3.22
N GLN A 99 6.12 -13.21 1.99
CA GLN A 99 6.97 -12.35 1.16
C GLN A 99 6.41 -10.94 0.98
N SER A 100 5.09 -10.79 1.00
CA SER A 100 4.43 -9.50 0.86
C SER A 100 3.04 -9.54 1.45
N LEU A 101 2.58 -8.41 1.96
CA LEU A 101 1.24 -8.20 2.46
C LEU A 101 0.79 -6.80 2.05
N SER A 102 -0.39 -6.67 1.46
CA SER A 102 -0.92 -5.39 0.99
C SER A 102 -2.42 -5.29 1.26
N PHE A 103 -2.82 -4.16 1.82
CA PHE A 103 -4.19 -3.76 2.05
C PHE A 103 -4.51 -2.62 1.09
N ARG A 104 -5.49 -2.82 0.23
CA ARG A 104 -5.93 -1.82 -0.75
C ARG A 104 -7.37 -1.43 -0.46
N GLU A 105 -7.63 -0.14 -0.29
CA GLU A 105 -8.99 0.38 -0.23
C GLU A 105 -9.48 0.77 -1.64
N GLU A 106 -10.79 0.68 -1.90
CA GLU A 106 -11.37 1.11 -3.19
C GLU A 106 -11.11 2.58 -3.50
N ARG A 107 -10.94 3.41 -2.47
CA ARG A 107 -10.71 4.85 -2.60
C ARG A 107 -9.24 5.20 -2.86
N HIS A 108 -8.54 4.35 -3.61
CA HIS A 108 -7.22 4.68 -4.17
C HIS A 108 -6.14 4.97 -3.12
N TRP A 109 -6.18 4.26 -2.00
CA TRP A 109 -5.08 4.26 -1.04
C TRP A 109 -4.94 2.88 -0.41
N GLY A 110 -3.79 2.64 0.22
CA GLY A 110 -3.51 1.37 0.85
C GLY A 110 -2.22 1.42 1.65
N PHE A 111 -1.92 0.30 2.30
CA PHE A 111 -0.70 0.12 3.05
C PHE A 111 -0.16 -1.30 2.84
N SER A 112 1.15 -1.46 2.88
CA SER A 112 1.78 -2.73 2.54
C SER A 112 3.13 -2.90 3.19
N TRP A 113 3.59 -4.15 3.17
CA TRP A 113 4.92 -4.58 3.61
C TRP A 113 5.46 -5.62 2.64
N LYS A 114 6.78 -5.64 2.45
CA LYS A 114 7.51 -6.64 1.66
C LYS A 114 8.69 -7.20 2.47
N ALA A 115 9.09 -8.43 2.20
CA ALA A 115 10.18 -9.11 2.89
C ALA A 115 11.56 -8.45 2.74
N THR A 116 11.72 -7.53 1.78
CA THR A 116 12.92 -6.69 1.66
C THR A 116 12.99 -5.57 2.71
N GLN A 117 11.90 -5.35 3.44
CA GLN A 117 11.77 -4.31 4.48
C GLN A 117 11.88 -4.92 5.87
N THR A 118 12.31 -4.11 6.85
CA THR A 118 12.27 -4.52 8.25
C THR A 118 10.83 -4.63 8.76
N LEU A 119 10.65 -5.26 9.93
CA LEU A 119 9.32 -5.38 10.56
C LEU A 119 8.77 -4.03 11.08
N LEU A 120 9.63 -3.03 11.19
CA LEU A 120 9.28 -1.67 11.65
C LEU A 120 8.92 -0.74 10.48
N GLN A 121 9.20 -1.18 9.25
CA GLN A 121 8.90 -0.42 8.05
C GLN A 121 7.50 -0.74 7.54
N THR A 122 6.78 0.32 7.13
CA THR A 122 5.49 0.24 6.46
C THR A 122 5.49 1.12 5.22
N GLN A 123 4.86 0.65 4.15
CA GLN A 123 4.62 1.47 2.96
C GLN A 123 3.16 1.92 2.91
N PHE A 124 2.94 3.16 2.52
CA PHE A 124 1.62 3.71 2.28
C PHE A 124 1.52 4.17 0.83
N THR A 125 0.47 3.73 0.15
CA THR A 125 0.21 4.10 -1.24
C THR A 125 -0.97 5.05 -1.29
N TYR A 126 -0.84 6.14 -2.03
CA TYR A 126 -1.93 7.04 -2.35
C TYR A 126 -1.95 7.33 -3.84
N GLU A 127 -3.11 7.21 -4.47
CA GLU A 127 -3.28 7.45 -5.91
C GLU A 127 -4.14 8.69 -6.16
N HIS A 128 -3.75 9.46 -7.18
CA HIS A 128 -4.44 10.66 -7.64
C HIS A 128 -4.57 10.66 -9.15
N TYR A 129 -5.66 11.20 -9.67
CA TYR A 129 -5.91 11.28 -11.11
C TYR A 129 -5.68 12.71 -11.57
N LEU A 130 -4.86 12.87 -12.59
CA LEU A 130 -4.57 14.15 -13.22
C LEU A 130 -4.97 14.09 -14.69
N GLU A 131 -5.77 15.06 -15.11
CA GLU A 131 -5.93 15.36 -16.51
C GLU A 131 -4.73 16.19 -16.95
N SER A 132 -3.86 15.63 -17.79
CA SER A 132 -2.73 16.38 -18.33
C SER A 132 -3.22 17.31 -19.44
N LEU A 133 -2.77 18.55 -19.39
CA LEU A 133 -2.96 19.49 -20.50
C LEU A 133 -2.29 18.93 -21.76
N PRO A 134 -2.96 19.00 -22.92
CA PRO A 134 -2.57 18.25 -24.10
C PRO A 134 -1.26 18.78 -24.71
N VAL A 135 -0.27 17.90 -24.91
CA VAL A 135 0.83 18.17 -25.85
C VAL A 135 0.30 17.97 -27.26
N GLY A 136 0.29 19.03 -28.07
CA GLY A 136 -0.14 18.94 -29.47
C GLY A 136 -1.57 18.40 -29.66
N ASN A 137 -2.51 18.80 -28.81
CA ASN A 137 -3.93 18.37 -28.82
C ASN A 137 -4.19 16.89 -28.49
N ARG A 138 -3.25 16.19 -27.83
CA ARG A 138 -3.49 14.84 -27.30
C ARG A 138 -3.79 14.88 -25.81
N PHE A 139 -5.03 14.56 -25.45
CA PHE A 139 -5.44 14.42 -24.06
C PHE A 139 -4.81 13.18 -23.43
N GLU A 140 -4.20 13.34 -22.26
CA GLU A 140 -3.65 12.24 -21.47
C GLU A 140 -4.26 12.25 -20.07
N LEU A 141 -4.83 11.14 -19.65
CA LEU A 141 -5.25 10.92 -18.28
C LEU A 141 -4.15 10.16 -17.54
N LEU A 142 -3.58 10.78 -16.52
CA LEU A 142 -2.51 10.23 -15.71
C LEU A 142 -3.08 9.78 -14.36
N LYS A 143 -2.67 8.61 -13.90
CA LYS A 143 -2.84 8.17 -12.52
C LYS A 143 -1.49 8.18 -11.83
N VAL A 144 -1.33 9.08 -10.86
CA VAL A 144 -0.10 9.28 -10.09
C VAL A 144 -0.25 8.56 -8.76
N CYS A 145 0.64 7.61 -8.48
CA CYS A 145 0.66 6.84 -7.25
C CYS A 145 1.92 7.19 -6.46
N PHE A 146 1.73 7.81 -5.30
CA PHE A 146 2.78 8.11 -4.34
C PHE A 146 2.96 6.91 -3.41
N LEU A 147 4.20 6.43 -3.28
CA LEU A 147 4.58 5.39 -2.34
C LEU A 147 5.46 5.99 -1.25
N TRP A 148 4.87 6.18 -0.08
CA TRP A 148 5.55 6.67 1.11
C TRP A 148 6.06 5.49 1.94
N GLU A 149 7.26 5.63 2.49
CA GLU A 149 7.84 4.67 3.43
C GLU A 149 8.01 5.34 4.79
N HIS A 150 7.58 4.64 5.84
CA HIS A 150 7.78 5.03 7.23
C HIS A 150 8.52 3.93 7.98
N ASP A 151 9.44 4.31 8.86
CA ASP A 151 10.08 3.41 9.82
C ASP A 151 9.68 3.83 11.23
N SER A 152 9.04 2.94 11.99
CA SER A 152 8.55 3.26 13.34
C SER A 152 9.67 3.53 14.35
N ARG A 153 10.94 3.26 14.00
CA ARG A 153 12.10 3.66 14.82
C ARG A 153 12.29 5.18 14.87
N ASP A 154 11.87 5.88 13.82
CA ASP A 154 12.06 7.33 13.68
C ASP A 154 10.91 8.13 14.30
N GLY A 155 9.87 7.45 14.79
CA GLY A 155 8.77 8.05 15.53
C GLY A 155 7.39 7.55 15.11
N VAL A 156 6.36 8.23 15.61
CA VAL A 156 4.96 7.96 15.28
C VAL A 156 4.60 8.61 13.95
N ASN A 157 3.96 7.85 13.07
CA ASN A 157 3.52 8.31 11.76
C ASN A 157 2.26 9.17 11.88
N LEU A 158 2.45 10.49 12.01
CA LEU A 158 1.35 11.46 12.15
C LEU A 158 1.12 12.32 10.91
N ASP A 159 1.73 11.99 9.76
CA ASP A 159 1.51 12.72 8.51
C ASP A 159 0.32 12.16 7.72
N ASP A 160 -0.48 13.03 7.07
CA ASP A 160 -1.50 12.61 6.11
C ASP A 160 -0.92 12.56 4.70
N TYR A 161 -0.50 11.37 4.25
CA TYR A 161 0.11 11.18 2.93
C TYR A 161 -0.76 11.57 1.75
N ARG A 162 -2.09 11.54 1.90
CA ARG A 162 -3.00 12.03 0.86
C ARG A 162 -2.89 13.55 0.77
N HIS A 163 -2.88 14.22 1.91
CA HIS A 163 -2.69 15.67 1.96
C HIS A 163 -1.30 16.08 1.44
N GLU A 164 -0.24 15.39 1.86
CA GLU A 164 1.13 15.67 1.43
C GLU A 164 1.33 15.41 -0.07
N GLY A 165 0.82 14.29 -0.60
CA GLY A 165 0.82 14.03 -2.05
C GLY A 165 0.06 15.11 -2.82
N PHE A 166 -1.08 15.57 -2.30
CA PHE A 166 -1.85 16.65 -2.93
C PHE A 166 -1.10 18.00 -2.90
N LYS A 167 -0.34 18.31 -1.85
CA LYS A 167 0.50 19.52 -1.82
C LYS A 167 1.51 19.54 -2.96
N LEU A 168 2.22 18.42 -3.18
CA LEU A 168 3.17 18.28 -4.28
C LEU A 168 2.50 18.54 -5.63
N LEU A 169 1.34 17.92 -5.86
CA LEU A 169 0.55 18.11 -7.08
C LEU A 169 0.07 19.55 -7.26
N LYS A 170 -0.38 20.20 -6.19
CA LYS A 170 -0.87 21.58 -6.24
C LYS A 170 0.24 22.57 -6.57
N THR A 171 1.46 22.31 -6.13
CA THR A 171 2.64 23.13 -6.44
C THR A 171 3.20 22.85 -7.83
N ALA A 172 2.75 21.79 -8.51
CA ALA A 172 3.24 21.44 -9.83
C ALA A 172 2.97 22.57 -10.83
N ALA A 173 4.04 23.17 -11.34
CA ALA A 173 3.96 24.26 -12.32
C ALA A 173 4.00 23.75 -13.78
N ALA A 174 4.06 22.43 -13.95
CA ALA A 174 4.14 21.75 -15.23
C ALA A 174 3.02 22.16 -16.20
N LYS A 175 3.43 22.48 -17.44
CA LYS A 175 2.51 22.87 -18.52
C LYS A 175 2.07 21.67 -19.38
N ASN A 176 2.81 20.57 -19.30
CA ASN A 176 2.57 19.34 -20.04
C ASN A 176 3.11 18.10 -19.29
N SER A 177 2.81 16.90 -19.79
CA SER A 177 3.19 15.64 -19.15
C SER A 177 4.71 15.46 -19.02
N GLU A 178 5.52 15.83 -20.00
CA GLU A 178 6.99 15.73 -19.91
C GLU A 178 7.56 16.61 -18.79
N SER A 179 7.14 17.88 -18.72
CA SER A 179 7.56 18.79 -17.64
C SER A 179 7.08 18.33 -16.27
N PHE A 180 5.90 17.70 -16.21
CA PHE A 180 5.39 17.08 -14.99
C PHE A 180 6.26 15.90 -14.54
N LEU A 181 6.75 15.08 -15.47
CA LEU A 181 7.63 13.96 -15.14
C LEU A 181 8.96 14.43 -14.53
N GLU A 182 9.58 15.45 -15.12
CA GLU A 182 10.82 16.06 -14.61
C GLU A 182 10.60 16.60 -13.18
N GLU A 183 9.50 17.33 -12.98
CA GLU A 183 9.14 17.88 -11.68
C GLU A 183 8.83 16.78 -10.65
N ALA A 184 8.02 15.78 -11.02
CA ALA A 184 7.69 14.65 -10.16
C ALA A 184 8.94 13.87 -9.73
N ARG A 185 9.91 13.71 -10.62
CA ARG A 185 11.18 13.03 -10.32
C ARG A 185 11.97 13.76 -9.22
N SER A 186 11.85 15.09 -9.14
CA SER A 186 12.48 15.89 -8.07
C SER A 186 11.84 15.72 -6.70
N TRP A 187 10.60 15.24 -6.63
CA TRP A 187 9.91 14.99 -5.36
C TRP A 187 10.34 13.67 -4.70
N VAL A 188 10.87 12.72 -5.47
CA VAL A 188 11.30 11.44 -4.90
C VAL A 188 12.46 11.67 -3.94
N GLY A 189 12.37 11.08 -2.75
CA GLY A 189 13.30 11.31 -1.65
C GLY A 189 12.92 12.45 -0.70
N VAL A 190 11.85 13.22 -0.99
CA VAL A 190 11.31 14.19 -0.02
C VAL A 190 10.99 13.49 1.30
N THR A 191 11.41 14.11 2.40
CA THR A 191 11.21 13.61 3.76
C THR A 191 10.25 14.53 4.50
N LEU A 192 9.26 13.95 5.16
CA LEU A 192 8.26 14.66 5.95
C LEU A 192 8.69 14.83 7.41
N ALA A 193 7.88 15.54 8.20
CA ALA A 193 8.16 15.79 9.61
C ALA A 193 8.17 14.49 10.44
N SER A 194 7.38 13.48 10.07
CA SER A 194 7.43 12.15 10.71
C SER A 194 8.65 11.30 10.33
N ALA A 195 9.62 11.86 9.60
CA ALA A 195 10.71 11.14 8.95
C ALA A 195 10.27 10.15 7.84
N SER A 196 8.97 10.12 7.51
CA SER A 196 8.47 9.41 6.33
C SER A 196 9.11 9.94 5.05
N ARG A 197 9.46 9.05 4.14
CA ARG A 197 10.11 9.40 2.87
C ARG A 197 9.23 9.02 1.68
N LEU A 198 9.15 9.89 0.68
CA LEU A 198 8.59 9.53 -0.62
C LEU A 198 9.58 8.60 -1.33
N GLN A 199 9.32 7.30 -1.30
CA GLN A 199 10.21 6.28 -1.85
C GLN A 199 10.10 6.22 -3.37
N GLN A 200 8.88 6.32 -3.91
CA GLN A 200 8.64 6.12 -5.33
C GLN A 200 7.41 6.89 -5.77
N ILE A 201 7.40 7.33 -7.03
CA ILE A 201 6.19 7.77 -7.72
C ILE A 201 5.98 6.88 -8.94
N LYS A 202 4.81 6.24 -9.03
CA LYS A 202 4.39 5.51 -10.24
C LYS A 202 3.36 6.34 -10.99
N ILE A 203 3.55 6.50 -12.30
CA ILE A 203 2.66 7.27 -13.17
C ILE A 203 2.13 6.34 -14.24
N ASP A 204 0.84 6.08 -14.19
CA ASP A 204 0.11 5.26 -15.17
C ASP A 204 -0.55 6.18 -16.20
N TYR A 205 -0.20 5.98 -17.48
CA TYR A 205 -0.84 6.66 -18.59
C TYR A 205 -2.05 5.85 -19.03
N LEU A 206 -3.23 6.26 -18.58
CA LEU A 206 -4.45 5.46 -18.76
C LEU A 206 -4.94 5.42 -20.21
N THR A 207 -4.61 6.43 -21.02
CA THR A 207 -4.99 6.50 -22.43
C THR A 207 -4.11 5.61 -23.32
N SER A 208 -2.83 5.44 -22.99
CA SER A 208 -1.86 4.69 -23.79
C SER A 208 -1.48 3.33 -23.18
N GLY A 209 -1.87 3.07 -21.94
CA GLY A 209 -1.70 1.78 -21.27
C GLY A 209 -0.28 1.45 -20.80
N TYR A 210 0.61 2.44 -20.72
CA TYR A 210 1.97 2.26 -20.17
C TYR A 210 2.12 2.91 -18.79
N SER A 211 3.13 2.45 -18.05
CA SER A 211 3.46 2.94 -16.71
C SER A 211 4.91 3.39 -16.65
N LEU A 212 5.17 4.48 -15.93
CA LEU A 212 6.50 4.93 -15.56
C LEU A 212 6.69 4.79 -14.06
N ILE A 213 7.87 4.34 -13.65
CA ILE A 213 8.27 4.27 -12.24
C ILE A 213 9.44 5.22 -12.03
N LEU A 214 9.28 6.15 -11.09
CA LEU A 214 10.28 7.11 -10.64
C LEU A 214 10.78 6.65 -9.25
N PRO A 215 11.99 6.08 -9.17
CA PRO A 215 12.60 5.60 -7.93
C PRO A 215 13.32 6.71 -7.15
#